data_AF-A0A6G3MEF8-F1
#
_entry.id   AF-A0A6G3MEF8-F1
#
_cell.length_a   1.000
_cell.length_b   1.000
_cell.length_c   1.000
_cell.angle_alpha   90.00
_cell.angle_beta   90.00
_cell.angle_gamma   90.00
#
_symmetry.space_group_name_H-M   'P 1'
#
loop_
_entity.id
_entity.type
_entity.pdbx_description
1 polymer ?
#
loop_
_entity_poly.entity_id
_entity_poly.type
_entity_poly.pdbx_seq_one_letter_code
_entity_poly.pdbx_strand_id
1 'polypeptide(L)'
;KSNETNFYEYILYIPGIYDDAAHHVLHSLKQRHLYDEIDAEARLVFDRLCYHLSEKLYSITRNEAFAVLFNKSVKNQISKRLAASDKALLLEPTIPFQGAHQIMNLCQQRSIQFLGRNLDFNSLLSQRLLNNLKNSLDLCIVYYENSPFENIVLLSALIDVHQQTHTILRRNFNLPDYKIILNEANGMIPGYLPRITNHVLISLLNNVAYNYSYCYQNERFIKSSILYTKEQLDRPKFQGHVLFGSKGMANGFEDFYSLYSNYIGIPHFEAVFKLIGYSGVGKIIEKIKSLINNLIDKKLKQCIEQIRILLPKRPILNSSSYGFTSLLELYDIAFQEITNFKDLKSGIFQHLRILGNYIIIIYLLEKAIYLNEGRTIYLTSPFDGVFGSSSKQEDKILQDSHITVVHFYKNLILKNISSIGDDQELKQMIEKTTNLHQDKLCCGLSIFSNLLKFLQSELDTPFWRGLQSNQNLSSNEENTELVRIFSIVGYILTIPSEDHIIPNCLEFGDGILFGTLSILVILGEINRYEA
;
A
#
# COMPACT_ATOMS: atom_id res chain seq x y z
N LYS A 1 -21.75 34.48 6.00
CA LYS A 1 -21.71 34.80 4.55
C LYS A 1 -21.02 36.15 4.40
N SER A 2 -19.76 36.14 4.01
CA SER A 2 -19.02 37.30 3.50
C SER A 2 -17.96 36.77 2.52
N ASN A 3 -18.43 36.18 1.43
CA ASN A 3 -17.60 35.86 0.26
C ASN A 3 -17.59 37.07 -0.67
N GLU A 4 -17.17 38.24 -0.18
CA GLU A 4 -16.85 39.37 -1.05
C GLU A 4 -15.37 39.26 -1.41
N THR A 5 -15.13 38.87 -2.65
CA THR A 5 -13.85 38.38 -3.20
C THR A 5 -12.74 39.43 -3.28
N ASN A 6 -12.91 40.64 -2.74
CA ASN A 6 -11.98 41.76 -2.93
C ASN A 6 -11.29 42.26 -1.66
N PHE A 7 -11.54 41.69 -0.48
CA PHE A 7 -10.94 42.19 0.77
C PHE A 7 -9.63 41.52 1.17
N TYR A 8 -9.23 40.42 0.53
CA TYR A 8 -8.06 39.65 0.97
C TYR A 8 -6.78 40.46 0.92
N GLU A 9 -6.56 41.24 -0.14
CA GLU A 9 -5.40 42.12 -0.28
C GLU A 9 -5.33 43.21 0.81
N TYR A 10 -6.48 43.53 1.43
CA TYR A 10 -6.57 44.58 2.44
C TYR A 10 -6.43 44.08 3.88
N ILE A 11 -6.32 42.77 4.09
CA ILE A 11 -6.28 42.16 5.43
C ILE A 11 -5.14 42.71 6.28
N LEU A 12 -4.00 43.06 5.67
CA LEU A 12 -2.83 43.56 6.39
C LEU A 12 -2.90 45.06 6.70
N TYR A 13 -3.81 45.83 6.09
CA TYR A 13 -4.04 47.22 6.48
C TYR A 13 -4.80 47.35 7.79
N ILE A 14 -5.65 46.37 8.13
CA ILE A 14 -6.43 46.39 9.37
C ILE A 14 -5.52 46.33 10.61
N PRO A 15 -4.51 45.45 10.68
CA PRO A 15 -3.51 45.51 11.74
C PRO A 15 -2.74 46.83 11.83
N GLY A 16 -2.59 47.58 10.73
CA GLY A 16 -1.89 48.88 10.73
C GLY A 16 -2.51 49.92 11.68
N ILE A 17 -3.78 49.77 12.06
CA ILE A 17 -4.43 50.63 13.06
C ILE A 17 -3.72 50.53 14.43
N TYR A 18 -3.12 49.39 14.75
CA TYR A 18 -2.34 49.23 15.99
C TYR A 18 -1.06 50.07 15.96
N ASP A 19 -0.46 50.31 14.80
CA ASP A 19 0.72 51.18 14.66
C ASP A 19 0.35 52.64 14.96
N ASP A 20 -0.77 53.11 14.43
CA ASP A 20 -1.28 54.47 14.67
C ASP A 20 -1.66 54.66 16.15
N ALA A 21 -2.35 53.67 16.73
CA ALA A 21 -2.73 53.70 18.13
C ALA A 21 -1.48 53.70 19.04
N ALA A 22 -0.52 52.82 18.78
CA ALA A 22 0.75 52.77 19.50
C ALA A 22 1.52 54.09 19.40
N HIS A 23 1.60 54.68 18.20
CA HIS A 23 2.25 55.97 17.98
C HIS A 23 1.57 57.07 18.80
N HIS A 24 0.24 57.15 18.77
CA HIS A 24 -0.52 58.14 19.54
C HIS A 24 -0.34 57.97 21.05
N VAL A 25 -0.37 56.73 21.55
CA VAL A 25 -0.17 56.45 22.98
C VAL A 25 1.23 56.83 23.44
N LEU A 26 2.27 56.54 22.65
CA LEU A 26 3.66 56.84 23.01
C LEU A 26 3.99 58.33 22.90
N HIS A 27 3.53 59.01 21.84
CA HIS A 27 3.93 60.39 21.54
C HIS A 27 2.97 61.44 22.08
N SER A 28 1.65 61.19 22.04
CA SER A 28 0.64 62.13 22.52
C SER A 28 0.30 61.91 24.00
N LEU A 29 -0.08 60.69 24.37
CA LEU A 29 -0.53 60.38 25.73
C LEU A 29 0.63 60.13 26.71
N LYS A 30 1.77 59.63 26.20
CA LYS A 30 2.97 59.27 26.96
C LYS A 30 2.69 58.26 28.10
N GLN A 31 1.78 57.33 27.86
CA GLN A 31 1.36 56.32 28.84
C GLN A 31 1.85 54.92 28.47
N ARG A 32 2.75 54.37 29.28
CA ARG A 32 3.35 53.04 29.03
C ARG A 32 2.35 51.89 29.18
N HIS A 33 1.49 51.93 30.20
CA HIS A 33 0.54 50.84 30.46
C HIS A 33 -0.44 50.63 29.29
N LEU A 34 -0.92 51.72 28.68
CA LEU A 34 -1.76 51.63 27.47
C LEU A 34 -1.02 51.03 26.28
N TYR A 35 0.28 51.32 26.13
CA TYR A 35 1.08 50.70 25.07
C TYR A 35 1.28 49.21 25.33
N ASP A 36 1.50 48.80 26.58
CA ASP A 36 1.65 47.40 26.96
C ASP A 36 0.34 46.61 26.68
N GLU A 37 -0.84 47.21 26.92
CA GLU A 37 -2.14 46.64 26.54
C GLU A 37 -2.29 46.52 25.02
N ILE A 38 -1.93 47.55 24.27
CA ILE A 38 -1.96 47.55 22.79
C ILE A 38 -1.03 46.48 22.22
N ASP A 39 0.22 46.35 22.68
CA ASP A 39 1.16 45.31 22.21
C ASP A 39 0.65 43.90 22.53
N ALA A 40 0.02 43.70 23.70
CA ALA A 40 -0.57 42.42 24.05
C ALA A 40 -1.75 42.04 23.13
N GLU A 41 -2.67 42.97 22.87
CA GLU A 41 -3.81 42.74 21.97
C GLU A 41 -3.36 42.50 20.53
N ALA A 42 -2.46 43.35 20.03
CA ALA A 42 -1.92 43.29 18.68
C ALA A 42 -1.26 41.93 18.39
N ARG A 43 -0.49 41.38 19.34
CA ARG A 43 0.11 40.04 19.22
C ARG A 43 -0.96 38.95 19.08
N LEU A 44 -1.97 38.98 19.94
CA LEU A 44 -3.05 37.97 19.92
C LEU A 44 -3.83 38.02 18.59
N VAL A 45 -4.15 39.22 18.11
CA VAL A 45 -4.86 39.41 16.84
C VAL A 45 -4.00 38.95 15.66
N PHE A 46 -2.72 39.29 15.65
CA PHE A 46 -1.80 38.87 14.60
C PHE A 46 -1.61 37.34 14.56
N ASP A 47 -1.50 36.69 15.73
CA ASP A 47 -1.42 35.23 15.81
C ASP A 47 -2.69 34.55 15.29
N ARG A 48 -3.87 35.07 15.65
CA ARG A 48 -5.15 34.57 15.14
C ARG A 48 -5.29 34.78 13.63
N LEU A 49 -4.84 35.92 13.11
CA LEU A 49 -4.80 36.21 11.68
C LEU A 49 -3.93 35.20 10.94
N CYS A 50 -2.70 34.96 11.42
CA CYS A 50 -1.79 33.97 10.84
C CYS A 50 -2.41 32.56 10.87
N TYR A 51 -3.05 32.17 11.97
CA TYR A 51 -3.73 30.89 12.11
C TYR A 51 -4.84 30.72 11.06
N HIS A 52 -5.83 31.63 11.05
CA HIS A 52 -6.96 31.52 10.13
C HIS A 52 -6.56 31.63 8.65
N LEU A 53 -5.55 32.46 8.34
CA LEU A 53 -5.03 32.57 6.99
C LEU A 53 -4.32 31.29 6.56
N SER A 54 -3.51 30.69 7.44
CA SER A 54 -2.83 29.42 7.15
C SER A 54 -3.80 28.26 6.93
N GLU A 55 -4.86 28.16 7.74
CA GLU A 55 -5.94 27.18 7.57
C GLU A 55 -6.63 27.35 6.21
N LYS A 56 -6.97 28.60 5.87
CA LYS A 56 -7.63 28.93 4.62
C LYS A 56 -6.74 28.61 3.42
N LEU A 57 -5.47 28.99 3.47
CA LEU A 57 -4.50 28.73 2.41
C LEU A 57 -4.24 27.23 2.21
N TYR A 58 -4.09 26.49 3.31
CA TYR A 58 -3.93 25.05 3.26
C TYR A 58 -5.15 24.35 2.64
N SER A 59 -6.36 24.79 3.00
CA SER A 59 -7.60 24.29 2.40
C SER A 59 -7.66 24.53 0.88
N ILE A 60 -7.31 25.74 0.41
CA ILE A 60 -7.29 26.09 -1.01
C ILE A 60 -6.31 25.21 -1.78
N THR A 61 -5.07 25.14 -1.31
CA THR A 61 -3.98 24.42 -2.01
C THR A 61 -4.24 22.92 -2.04
N ARG A 62 -4.82 22.36 -0.98
CA ARG A 62 -5.28 20.98 -0.97
C ARG A 62 -6.39 20.74 -1.99
N ASN A 63 -7.39 21.62 -2.06
CA ASN A 63 -8.46 21.52 -3.07
C ASN A 63 -7.93 21.63 -4.50
N GLU A 64 -6.92 22.47 -4.73
CA GLU A 64 -6.22 22.56 -6.00
C GLU A 64 -5.46 21.26 -6.33
N ALA A 65 -4.75 20.67 -5.36
CA ALA A 65 -4.07 19.38 -5.53
C ALA A 65 -5.06 18.26 -5.93
N PHE A 66 -6.22 18.21 -5.29
CA PHE A 66 -7.31 17.31 -5.68
C PHE A 66 -7.79 17.57 -7.12
N ALA A 67 -7.89 18.83 -7.52
CA ALA A 67 -8.25 19.16 -8.89
C ALA A 67 -7.15 18.74 -9.89
N VAL A 68 -5.89 18.77 -9.54
CA VAL A 68 -4.82 18.39 -10.48
C VAL A 68 -4.78 16.88 -10.71
N LEU A 69 -4.92 16.07 -9.65
CA LEU A 69 -4.71 14.62 -9.73
C LEU A 69 -5.85 13.86 -10.44
N PHE A 70 -7.06 14.40 -10.45
CA PHE A 70 -8.22 13.66 -10.96
C PHE A 70 -8.61 14.10 -12.37
N ASN A 71 -8.68 13.12 -13.27
CA ASN A 71 -9.16 13.30 -14.62
C ASN A 71 -10.58 13.88 -14.64
N LYS A 72 -10.86 14.70 -15.66
CA LYS A 72 -12.18 15.34 -15.84
C LYS A 72 -13.32 14.31 -15.86
N SER A 73 -13.10 13.11 -16.39
CA SER A 73 -14.09 12.03 -16.43
C SER A 73 -14.49 11.54 -15.05
N VAL A 74 -13.52 11.26 -14.17
CA VAL A 74 -13.74 10.79 -12.79
C VAL A 74 -14.42 11.88 -11.98
N LYS A 75 -13.97 13.13 -12.11
CA LYS A 75 -14.63 14.29 -11.49
C LYS A 75 -16.08 14.43 -11.93
N ASN A 76 -16.37 14.22 -13.21
CA ASN A 76 -17.74 14.31 -13.74
C ASN A 76 -18.62 13.15 -13.23
N GLN A 77 -18.06 11.97 -12.99
CA GLN A 77 -18.80 10.86 -12.38
C GLN A 77 -19.10 11.13 -10.91
N ILE A 78 -18.10 11.59 -10.15
CA ILE A 78 -18.24 11.98 -8.75
C ILE A 78 -19.26 13.13 -8.65
N SER A 79 -19.14 14.17 -9.46
CA SER A 79 -20.07 15.31 -9.42
C SER A 79 -21.50 14.93 -9.81
N LYS A 80 -21.70 14.04 -10.79
CA LYS A 80 -23.04 13.52 -11.14
C LYS A 80 -23.67 12.71 -10.00
N ARG A 81 -22.87 11.90 -9.29
CA ARG A 81 -23.35 11.10 -8.15
C ARG A 81 -23.61 11.96 -6.92
N LEU A 82 -22.72 12.92 -6.63
CA LEU A 82 -22.92 13.92 -5.57
C LEU A 82 -24.15 14.81 -5.85
N ALA A 83 -24.41 15.15 -7.12
CA ALA A 83 -25.62 15.88 -7.53
C ALA A 83 -26.90 15.10 -7.21
N ALA A 84 -26.84 13.77 -7.28
CA ALA A 84 -27.95 12.87 -7.02
C ALA A 84 -28.15 12.61 -5.52
N SER A 85 -27.08 12.59 -4.72
CA SER A 85 -27.17 12.42 -3.27
C SER A 85 -27.57 13.72 -2.56
N ASP A 86 -26.86 14.83 -2.81
CA ASP A 86 -27.09 16.12 -2.17
C ASP A 86 -26.51 17.28 -3.01
N LYS A 87 -27.39 18.08 -3.65
CA LYS A 87 -26.98 19.24 -4.45
C LYS A 87 -26.19 20.30 -3.66
N ALA A 88 -26.34 20.34 -2.34
CA ALA A 88 -25.60 21.26 -1.46
C ALA A 88 -24.10 20.93 -1.36
N LEU A 89 -23.70 19.67 -1.57
CA LEU A 89 -22.29 19.24 -1.52
C LEU A 89 -21.49 19.69 -2.75
N LEU A 90 -22.16 19.96 -3.87
CA LEU A 90 -21.56 20.57 -5.06
C LEU A 90 -21.26 22.07 -4.89
N LEU A 91 -21.93 22.70 -3.92
CA LEU A 91 -21.87 24.13 -3.65
C LEU A 91 -20.94 24.46 -2.48
N GLU A 92 -20.17 23.49 -1.97
CA GLU A 92 -19.11 23.79 -1.01
C GLU A 92 -18.18 24.86 -1.60
N PRO A 93 -17.78 25.86 -0.79
CA PRO A 93 -17.17 27.09 -1.28
C PRO A 93 -15.78 26.80 -1.85
N THR A 94 -15.75 26.42 -3.13
CA THR A 94 -14.57 26.58 -3.95
C THR A 94 -14.29 28.07 -4.00
N ILE A 95 -13.19 28.49 -3.42
CA ILE A 95 -12.79 29.89 -3.54
C ILE A 95 -12.58 30.13 -5.03
N PRO A 96 -13.23 31.13 -5.62
CA PRO A 96 -13.00 31.45 -7.02
C PRO A 96 -11.50 31.70 -7.23
N PHE A 97 -10.98 31.22 -8.35
CA PHE A 97 -9.56 31.24 -8.71
C PHE A 97 -8.88 32.60 -8.43
N GLN A 98 -9.59 33.71 -8.69
CA GLN A 98 -9.12 35.06 -8.43
C GLN A 98 -8.84 35.33 -6.93
N GLY A 99 -9.73 34.92 -6.02
CA GLY A 99 -9.53 35.09 -4.58
C GLY A 99 -8.39 34.23 -4.03
N ALA A 100 -8.16 33.05 -4.62
CA ALA A 100 -7.02 32.20 -4.27
C ALA A 100 -5.67 32.86 -4.63
N HIS A 101 -5.59 33.48 -5.82
CA HIS A 101 -4.39 34.19 -6.26
C HIS A 101 -4.07 35.42 -5.39
N GLN A 102 -5.08 36.18 -4.99
CA GLN A 102 -4.90 37.36 -4.13
C GLN A 102 -4.37 36.99 -2.74
N ILE A 103 -4.95 35.95 -2.13
CA ILE A 103 -4.45 35.40 -0.86
C ILE A 103 -3.00 34.95 -1.01
N MET A 104 -2.68 34.28 -2.13
CA MET A 104 -1.32 33.78 -2.36
C MET A 104 -0.30 34.90 -2.46
N ASN A 105 -0.62 35.98 -3.18
CA ASN A 105 0.26 37.15 -3.32
C ASN A 105 0.52 37.82 -1.97
N LEU A 106 -0.51 37.95 -1.13
CA LEU A 106 -0.37 38.52 0.23
C LEU A 106 0.55 37.67 1.11
N CYS A 107 0.46 36.34 1.00
CA CYS A 107 1.29 35.42 1.77
C CYS A 107 2.77 35.35 1.33
N GLN A 108 3.14 36.00 0.22
CA GLN A 108 4.54 36.11 -0.23
C GLN A 108 5.31 37.26 0.44
N GLN A 109 4.65 38.11 1.23
CA GLN A 109 5.31 39.22 1.90
C GLN A 109 6.37 38.73 2.90
N ARG A 110 7.62 39.20 2.74
CA ARG A 110 8.77 38.82 3.57
C ARG A 110 9.10 39.82 4.67
N SER A 111 8.52 41.01 4.62
CA SER A 111 8.77 42.06 5.59
C SER A 111 7.51 42.90 5.77
N ILE A 112 6.83 42.69 6.90
CA ILE A 112 5.72 43.52 7.35
C ILE A 112 6.21 44.30 8.56
N GLN A 113 6.06 45.63 8.53
CA GLN A 113 6.28 46.46 9.72
C GLN A 113 5.04 46.37 10.60
N PHE A 114 5.24 46.02 11.87
CA PHE A 114 4.17 45.92 12.86
C PHE A 114 4.71 46.21 14.25
N LEU A 115 4.16 47.24 14.90
CA LEU A 115 4.60 47.80 16.18
C LEU A 115 6.12 48.04 16.24
N GLY A 116 6.68 48.57 15.15
CA GLY A 116 8.13 48.83 14.99
C GLY A 116 9.00 47.58 14.78
N ARG A 117 8.40 46.39 14.66
CA ARG A 117 9.10 45.13 14.35
C ARG A 117 9.00 44.84 12.85
N ASN A 118 10.06 44.26 12.28
CA ASN A 118 10.01 43.70 10.92
C ASN A 118 9.70 42.21 11.03
N LEU A 119 8.52 41.79 10.57
CA LEU A 119 8.06 40.41 10.62
C LEU A 119 8.15 39.76 9.23
N ASP A 120 8.74 38.58 9.16
CA ASP A 120 8.69 37.73 7.97
C ASP A 120 7.42 36.88 7.99
N PHE A 121 6.38 37.41 7.35
CA PHE A 121 5.07 36.77 7.29
C PHE A 121 5.10 35.43 6.55
N ASN A 122 5.89 35.32 5.49
CA ASN A 122 6.05 34.08 4.74
C ASN A 122 6.65 32.97 5.62
N SER A 123 7.65 33.29 6.44
CA SER A 123 8.25 32.32 7.38
C SER A 123 7.25 31.83 8.43
N LEU A 124 6.45 32.74 9.01
CA LEU A 124 5.45 32.44 10.03
C LEU A 124 4.29 31.59 9.50
N LEU A 125 3.90 31.82 8.25
CA LEU A 125 2.93 30.98 7.54
C LEU A 125 3.55 29.63 7.17
N SER A 126 4.78 29.60 6.67
CA SER A 126 5.47 28.35 6.29
C SER A 126 5.51 27.34 7.43
N GLN A 127 5.82 27.80 8.65
CA GLN A 127 5.84 26.94 9.85
C GLN A 127 4.46 26.35 10.17
N ARG A 128 3.39 27.15 10.09
CA ARG A 128 2.01 26.70 10.34
C ARG A 128 1.53 25.73 9.25
N LEU A 129 1.83 26.03 7.99
CA LEU A 129 1.50 25.16 6.86
C LEU A 129 2.22 23.82 6.93
N LEU A 130 3.48 23.81 7.37
CA LEU A 130 4.22 22.58 7.65
C LEU A 130 3.53 21.74 8.72
N ASN A 131 3.11 22.35 9.82
CA ASN A 131 2.38 21.65 10.89
C ASN A 131 1.04 21.10 10.40
N ASN A 132 0.28 21.87 9.61
CA ASN A 132 -0.97 21.41 9.01
C ASN A 132 -0.76 20.20 8.08
N LEU A 133 0.32 20.21 7.31
CA LEU A 133 0.67 19.10 6.43
C LEU A 133 1.08 17.86 7.23
N LYS A 134 1.92 18.01 8.26
CA LYS A 134 2.29 16.93 9.19
C LYS A 134 1.06 16.31 9.85
N ASN A 135 0.20 17.14 10.42
CA ASN A 135 -1.03 16.69 11.07
C ASN A 135 -1.96 15.97 10.09
N SER A 136 -2.07 16.46 8.85
CA SER A 136 -2.89 15.79 7.83
C SER A 136 -2.35 14.41 7.46
N LEU A 137 -1.03 14.28 7.30
CA LEU A 137 -0.39 13.00 7.02
C LEU A 137 -0.54 12.02 8.19
N ASP A 138 -0.33 12.48 9.41
CA ASP A 138 -0.51 11.68 10.62
C ASP A 138 -1.96 11.15 10.70
N LEU A 139 -2.96 12.02 10.49
CA LEU A 139 -4.36 11.61 10.46
C LEU A 139 -4.66 10.58 9.37
N CYS A 140 -4.04 10.67 8.19
CA CYS A 140 -4.20 9.65 7.14
C CYS A 140 -3.63 8.30 7.58
N ILE A 141 -2.50 8.29 8.27
CA ILE A 141 -1.86 7.06 8.78
C ILE A 141 -2.70 6.47 9.92
N VAL A 142 -3.13 7.29 10.88
CA VAL A 142 -4.04 6.84 11.96
C VAL A 142 -5.35 6.30 11.39
N TYR A 143 -5.90 6.94 10.37
CA TYR A 143 -7.08 6.43 9.67
C TYR A 143 -6.83 5.03 9.09
N TYR A 144 -5.69 4.84 8.42
CA TYR A 144 -5.34 3.54 7.85
C TYR A 144 -5.11 2.45 8.90
N GLU A 145 -4.42 2.77 10.00
CA GLU A 145 -4.18 1.85 11.14
C GLU A 145 -5.48 1.32 11.75
N ASN A 146 -6.56 2.11 11.70
CA ASN A 146 -7.88 1.72 12.20
C ASN A 146 -8.82 1.19 11.11
N SER A 147 -8.30 0.91 9.93
CA SER A 147 -9.05 0.46 8.76
C SER A 147 -8.54 -0.89 8.26
N PRO A 148 -9.37 -1.65 7.52
CA PRO A 148 -8.96 -2.95 7.02
C PRO A 148 -7.95 -2.79 5.88
N PHE A 149 -7.21 -3.86 5.57
CA PHE A 149 -6.08 -3.84 4.64
C PHE A 149 -6.41 -3.21 3.28
N GLU A 150 -7.61 -3.44 2.76
CA GLU A 150 -8.11 -2.98 1.46
C GLU A 150 -7.97 -1.47 1.27
N ASN A 151 -8.05 -0.70 2.36
CA ASN A 151 -7.95 0.76 2.34
C ASN A 151 -6.51 1.27 2.08
N ILE A 152 -5.53 0.40 1.87
CA ILE A 152 -4.18 0.82 1.47
C ILE A 152 -4.16 1.59 0.15
N VAL A 153 -5.07 1.25 -0.77
CA VAL A 153 -5.19 1.95 -2.06
C VAL A 153 -5.67 3.39 -1.82
N LEU A 154 -6.62 3.57 -0.91
CA LEU A 154 -7.09 4.88 -0.49
C LEU A 154 -5.97 5.68 0.21
N LEU A 155 -5.23 5.05 1.13
CA LEU A 155 -4.08 5.69 1.78
C LEU A 155 -3.04 6.16 0.75
N SER A 156 -2.69 5.32 -0.22
CA SER A 156 -1.76 5.69 -1.29
C SER A 156 -2.24 6.92 -2.05
N ALA A 157 -3.53 6.99 -2.38
CA ALA A 157 -4.10 8.13 -3.07
C ALA A 157 -4.10 9.42 -2.22
N LEU A 158 -4.39 9.30 -0.91
CA LEU A 158 -4.32 10.44 0.01
C LEU A 158 -2.89 10.98 0.14
N ILE A 159 -1.89 10.09 0.20
CA ILE A 159 -0.48 10.47 0.21
C ILE A 159 -0.09 11.19 -1.09
N ASP A 160 -0.61 10.78 -2.25
CA ASP A 160 -0.40 11.49 -3.51
C ASP A 160 -1.00 12.90 -3.48
N VAL A 161 -2.19 13.07 -2.93
CA VAL A 161 -2.84 14.38 -2.77
C VAL A 161 -1.98 15.29 -1.88
N HIS A 162 -1.47 14.78 -0.76
CA HIS A 162 -0.62 15.58 0.13
C HIS A 162 0.75 15.87 -0.48
N GLN A 163 1.31 14.98 -1.30
CA GLN A 163 2.52 15.24 -2.06
C GLN A 163 2.31 16.37 -3.09
N GLN A 164 1.16 16.39 -3.78
CA GLN A 164 0.82 17.48 -4.69
C GLN A 164 0.54 18.79 -3.93
N THR A 165 -0.11 18.72 -2.78
CA THR A 165 -0.33 19.88 -1.90
C THR A 165 1.01 20.49 -1.49
N HIS A 166 1.98 19.67 -1.07
CA HIS A 166 3.35 20.09 -0.80
C HIS A 166 4.00 20.76 -2.02
N THR A 167 3.85 20.17 -3.20
CA THR A 167 4.44 20.70 -4.46
C THR A 167 3.89 22.09 -4.79
N ILE A 168 2.60 22.32 -4.60
CA ILE A 168 1.96 23.62 -4.81
C ILE A 168 2.45 24.63 -3.76
N LEU A 169 2.50 24.24 -2.48
CA LEU A 169 2.95 25.10 -1.39
C LEU A 169 4.42 25.51 -1.56
N ARG A 170 5.31 24.58 -1.97
CA ARG A 170 6.74 24.82 -2.15
C ARG A 170 7.06 25.89 -3.19
N ARG A 171 6.12 26.21 -4.10
CA ARG A 171 6.29 27.31 -5.06
C ARG A 171 6.43 28.67 -4.38
N ASN A 172 5.76 28.86 -3.24
CA ASN A 172 5.64 30.16 -2.57
C ASN A 172 6.17 30.17 -1.14
N PHE A 173 6.35 28.99 -0.52
CA PHE A 173 6.79 28.83 0.86
C PHE A 173 8.04 27.95 0.93
N ASN A 174 8.90 28.24 1.90
CA ASN A 174 10.08 27.43 2.15
C ASN A 174 9.71 26.24 3.05
N LEU A 175 9.53 25.07 2.43
CA LEU A 175 9.20 23.82 3.13
C LEU A 175 10.30 22.78 2.93
N PRO A 176 10.57 21.92 3.93
CA PRO A 176 11.50 20.80 3.78
C PRO A 176 10.99 19.80 2.74
N ASP A 177 11.86 18.91 2.26
CA ASP A 177 11.47 17.90 1.27
C ASP A 177 10.37 16.98 1.79
N TYR A 178 9.40 16.68 0.93
CA TYR A 178 8.21 15.88 1.28
C TYR A 178 8.56 14.53 1.93
N LYS A 179 9.60 13.86 1.44
CA LYS A 179 10.05 12.57 1.98
C LYS A 179 10.42 12.66 3.46
N ILE A 180 11.05 13.75 3.89
CA ILE A 180 11.42 13.96 5.30
C ILE A 180 10.15 14.12 6.15
N ILE A 181 9.20 14.91 5.67
CA ILE A 181 7.94 15.16 6.37
C ILE A 181 7.11 13.86 6.50
N LEU A 182 7.04 13.07 5.42
CA LEU A 182 6.35 11.79 5.43
C LEU A 182 7.04 10.77 6.36
N ASN A 183 8.37 10.73 6.35
CA ASN A 183 9.13 9.84 7.23
C ASN A 183 8.91 10.16 8.71
N GLU A 184 8.82 11.44 9.06
CA GLU A 184 8.50 11.90 10.42
C GLU A 184 7.08 11.45 10.82
N ALA A 185 6.08 11.69 9.98
CA ALA A 185 4.69 11.28 10.24
C ALA A 185 4.53 9.74 10.33
N ASN A 186 5.28 9.00 9.52
CA ASN A 186 5.29 7.53 9.51
C ASN A 186 6.11 6.92 10.66
N GLY A 187 6.71 7.75 11.53
CA GLY A 187 7.49 7.27 12.67
C GLY A 187 8.74 6.50 12.26
N MET A 188 9.41 6.91 11.18
CA MET A 188 10.67 6.31 10.72
C MET A 188 11.80 6.60 11.72
N ILE A 189 11.95 5.73 12.71
CA ILE A 189 13.00 5.80 13.73
C ILE A 189 13.96 4.62 13.52
N PRO A 190 15.29 4.82 13.59
CA PRO A 190 16.25 3.73 13.47
C PRO A 190 15.93 2.59 14.45
N GLY A 191 15.85 1.36 13.95
CA GLY A 191 15.57 0.16 14.75
C GLY A 191 14.09 -0.17 14.97
N TYR A 192 13.16 0.73 14.64
CA TYR A 192 11.73 0.47 14.73
C TYR A 192 11.09 0.32 13.36
N LEU A 193 10.03 -0.50 13.28
CA LEU A 193 9.24 -0.63 12.06
C LEU A 193 8.38 0.62 11.88
N PRO A 194 8.33 1.20 10.66
CA PRO A 194 7.46 2.33 10.37
C PRO A 194 5.99 1.94 10.55
N ARG A 195 5.16 2.92 10.89
CA ARG A 195 3.75 2.72 11.22
C ARG A 195 2.96 2.01 10.12
N ILE A 196 3.06 2.52 8.88
CA ILE A 196 2.39 1.93 7.71
C ILE A 196 2.88 0.49 7.49
N THR A 197 4.19 0.26 7.59
CA THR A 197 4.79 -1.06 7.38
C THR A 197 4.34 -2.06 8.45
N ASN A 198 4.26 -1.63 9.71
CA ASN A 198 3.81 -2.47 10.80
C ASN A 198 2.33 -2.86 10.63
N HIS A 199 1.45 -1.90 10.29
CA HIS A 199 0.05 -2.20 10.03
C HIS A 199 -0.13 -3.15 8.84
N VAL A 200 0.60 -2.93 7.75
CA VAL A 200 0.61 -3.82 6.58
C VAL A 200 1.06 -5.23 6.96
N LEU A 201 2.13 -5.37 7.74
CA LEU A 201 2.60 -6.68 8.21
C LEU A 201 1.54 -7.40 9.04
N ILE A 202 0.92 -6.71 9.99
CA ILE A 202 -0.10 -7.29 10.87
C ILE A 202 -1.33 -7.69 10.05
N SER A 203 -1.86 -6.78 9.24
CA SER A 203 -3.09 -7.02 8.46
C SER A 203 -2.89 -8.04 7.34
N LEU A 204 -1.81 -7.95 6.56
CA LEU A 204 -1.54 -8.90 5.47
C LEU A 204 -1.25 -10.31 6.01
N LEU A 205 -0.46 -10.43 7.08
CA LEU A 205 -0.01 -11.74 7.56
C LEU A 205 -1.00 -12.36 8.54
N ASN A 206 -1.63 -11.60 9.43
CA ASN A 206 -2.50 -12.15 10.46
C ASN A 206 -3.99 -12.14 10.08
N ASN A 207 -4.40 -11.35 9.08
CA ASN A 207 -5.78 -11.33 8.60
C ASN A 207 -5.90 -11.84 7.17
N VAL A 208 -5.20 -11.26 6.19
CA VAL A 208 -5.37 -11.66 4.78
C VAL A 208 -5.03 -13.14 4.58
N ALA A 209 -3.89 -13.60 5.10
CA ALA A 209 -3.51 -15.00 4.99
C ALA A 209 -4.49 -15.97 5.69
N TYR A 210 -5.21 -15.51 6.72
CA TYR A 210 -6.08 -16.35 7.55
C TYR A 210 -7.55 -16.34 7.13
N ASN A 211 -8.07 -15.23 6.62
CA ASN A 211 -9.51 -15.00 6.42
C ASN A 211 -9.89 -14.77 4.96
N TYR A 212 -8.95 -14.88 4.03
CA TYR A 212 -9.23 -14.70 2.60
C TYR A 212 -8.99 -15.98 1.82
N SER A 213 -9.81 -16.14 0.79
CA SER A 213 -9.79 -17.22 -0.18
C SER A 213 -9.29 -16.64 -1.50
N TYR A 214 -8.19 -17.18 -2.01
CA TYR A 214 -7.62 -16.76 -3.28
C TYR A 214 -8.36 -17.41 -4.46
N CYS A 215 -8.54 -16.65 -5.54
CA CYS A 215 -9.01 -17.14 -6.82
C CYS A 215 -7.94 -16.88 -7.89
N TYR A 216 -7.39 -17.94 -8.44
CA TYR A 216 -6.31 -17.89 -9.44
C TYR A 216 -6.77 -17.23 -10.75
N GLN A 217 -7.98 -17.55 -11.22
CA GLN A 217 -8.51 -17.02 -12.49
C GLN A 217 -8.58 -15.49 -12.52
N ASN A 218 -8.96 -14.89 -11.39
CA ASN A 218 -9.11 -13.44 -11.26
C ASN A 218 -7.89 -12.77 -10.60
N GLU A 219 -6.93 -13.55 -10.10
CA GLU A 219 -5.80 -13.11 -9.29
C GLU A 219 -6.21 -12.21 -8.11
N ARG A 220 -7.28 -12.62 -7.40
CA ARG A 220 -7.88 -11.85 -6.31
C ARG A 220 -8.16 -12.71 -5.09
N PHE A 221 -7.93 -12.13 -3.92
CA PHE A 221 -8.42 -12.62 -2.65
C PHE A 221 -9.80 -12.04 -2.36
N ILE A 222 -10.71 -12.89 -1.88
CA ILE A 222 -12.06 -12.55 -1.44
C ILE A 222 -12.21 -13.03 0.00
N LYS A 223 -12.94 -12.31 0.84
CA LYS A 223 -13.19 -12.73 2.23
C LYS A 223 -13.89 -14.09 2.26
N SER A 224 -13.38 -15.01 3.07
CA SER A 224 -14.04 -16.31 3.26
C SER A 224 -15.36 -16.14 4.01
N SER A 225 -16.30 -17.05 3.76
CA SER A 225 -17.60 -17.11 4.45
C SER A 225 -17.44 -17.27 5.96
N ILE A 226 -16.41 -18.02 6.39
CA ILE A 226 -16.06 -18.25 7.79
C ILE A 226 -14.79 -17.45 8.14
N LEU A 227 -14.89 -16.65 9.19
CA LEU A 227 -13.78 -15.85 9.73
C LEU A 227 -13.13 -16.62 10.89
N TYR A 228 -11.86 -16.99 10.72
CA TYR A 228 -11.10 -17.74 11.72
C TYR A 228 -10.40 -16.81 12.73
N THR A 229 -10.21 -15.55 12.37
CA THR A 229 -9.71 -14.50 13.27
C THR A 229 -10.63 -13.29 13.23
N LYS A 230 -10.88 -12.66 14.38
CA LYS A 230 -11.59 -11.38 14.47
C LYS A 230 -10.56 -10.26 14.57
N GLU A 231 -10.52 -9.37 13.58
CA GLU A 231 -9.87 -8.07 13.77
C GLU A 231 -10.76 -7.20 14.68
N GLN A 232 -10.29 -6.88 15.88
CA GLN A 232 -10.86 -5.80 16.68
C GLN A 232 -10.27 -4.48 16.16
N LEU A 233 -10.96 -3.87 15.18
CA LEU A 233 -10.67 -2.49 14.78
C LEU A 233 -11.52 -1.56 15.63
N ASP A 234 -10.91 -0.91 16.61
CA ASP A 234 -11.51 0.27 17.23
C ASP A 234 -11.53 1.37 16.18
N ARG A 235 -12.73 1.75 15.71
CA ARG A 235 -12.88 2.76 14.66
C ARG A 235 -13.09 4.13 15.29
N PRO A 236 -12.07 4.99 15.42
CA PRO A 236 -12.30 6.38 15.77
C PRO A 236 -13.17 7.04 14.69
N LYS A 237 -14.19 7.78 15.13
CA LYS A 237 -15.05 8.54 14.22
C LYS A 237 -14.29 9.75 13.70
N PHE A 238 -13.80 9.71 12.47
CA PHE A 238 -13.20 10.86 11.82
C PHE A 238 -14.26 11.75 11.19
N GLN A 239 -14.08 13.07 11.29
CA GLN A 239 -14.88 14.02 10.53
C GLN A 239 -14.31 14.09 9.10
N GLY A 240 -15.09 13.73 8.08
CA GLY A 240 -14.61 13.59 6.69
C GLY A 240 -13.93 14.84 6.10
N HIS A 241 -14.30 16.05 6.55
CA HIS A 241 -13.64 17.28 6.10
C HIS A 241 -12.20 17.43 6.62
N VAL A 242 -11.84 16.77 7.72
CA VAL A 242 -10.48 16.85 8.27
C VAL A 242 -9.53 16.04 7.38
N LEU A 243 -9.95 14.83 7.00
CA LEU A 243 -9.17 13.92 6.18
C LEU A 243 -9.14 14.38 4.70
N PHE A 244 -10.31 14.61 4.11
CA PHE A 244 -10.47 14.86 2.67
C PHE A 244 -10.61 16.35 2.30
N GLY A 245 -10.64 17.24 3.28
CA GLY A 245 -10.72 18.69 3.11
C GLY A 245 -12.11 19.27 2.90
N SER A 246 -12.97 18.55 2.20
CA SER A 246 -14.35 18.96 1.96
C SER A 246 -15.27 17.73 2.13
N LYS A 247 -16.54 17.93 2.51
CA LYS A 247 -17.46 16.79 2.64
C LYS A 247 -17.80 16.20 1.27
N GLY A 248 -17.90 17.04 0.24
CA GLY A 248 -18.07 16.58 -1.14
C GLY A 248 -16.90 15.72 -1.61
N MET A 249 -15.66 16.12 -1.31
CA MET A 249 -14.47 15.33 -1.61
C MET A 249 -14.43 14.02 -0.81
N ALA A 250 -14.79 14.05 0.47
CA ALA A 250 -14.85 12.85 1.31
C ALA A 250 -15.76 11.78 0.69
N ASN A 251 -17.01 12.14 0.39
CA ASN A 251 -17.98 11.22 -0.19
C ASN A 251 -17.52 10.70 -1.56
N GLY A 252 -17.00 11.60 -2.42
CA GLY A 252 -16.50 11.20 -3.73
C GLY A 252 -15.33 10.21 -3.69
N PHE A 253 -14.42 10.38 -2.72
CA PHE A 253 -13.29 9.48 -2.53
C PHE A 253 -13.72 8.14 -1.94
N GLU A 254 -14.51 8.15 -0.88
CA GLU A 254 -15.01 6.92 -0.26
C GLU A 254 -15.81 6.10 -1.28
N ASP A 255 -16.66 6.75 -2.08
CA ASP A 255 -17.40 6.09 -3.15
C ASP A 255 -16.49 5.49 -4.23
N PHE A 256 -15.48 6.24 -4.69
CA PHE A 256 -14.57 5.75 -5.75
C PHE A 256 -13.70 4.58 -5.25
N TYR A 257 -13.15 4.71 -4.04
CA TYR A 257 -12.28 3.68 -3.46
C TYR A 257 -13.05 2.51 -2.85
N SER A 258 -14.37 2.64 -2.65
CA SER A 258 -15.24 1.50 -2.31
C SER A 258 -15.19 0.38 -3.35
N LEU A 259 -14.80 0.69 -4.60
CA LEU A 259 -14.59 -0.33 -5.64
C LEU A 259 -13.47 -1.32 -5.28
N TYR A 260 -12.55 -0.94 -4.39
CA TYR A 260 -11.42 -1.75 -3.94
C TYR A 260 -11.62 -2.40 -2.56
N SER A 261 -12.80 -2.27 -1.94
CA SER A 261 -13.04 -2.71 -0.55
C SER A 261 -13.44 -4.19 -0.42
N ASN A 262 -13.90 -4.81 -1.50
CA ASN A 262 -14.46 -6.17 -1.48
C ASN A 262 -13.49 -7.26 -1.96
N TYR A 263 -12.28 -6.87 -2.38
CA TYR A 263 -11.26 -7.81 -2.83
C TYR A 263 -9.87 -7.26 -2.55
N ILE A 264 -8.87 -8.14 -2.60
CA ILE A 264 -7.45 -7.75 -2.59
C ILE A 264 -6.79 -8.34 -3.84
N GLY A 265 -6.08 -7.51 -4.60
CA GLY A 265 -5.38 -7.96 -5.81
C GLY A 265 -4.17 -7.09 -6.12
N ILE A 266 -3.69 -7.15 -7.36
CA ILE A 266 -2.53 -6.38 -7.85
C ILE A 266 -2.54 -4.89 -7.46
N PRO A 267 -3.65 -4.11 -7.58
CA PRO A 267 -3.62 -2.68 -7.22
C PRO A 267 -3.28 -2.44 -5.74
N HIS A 268 -3.67 -3.35 -4.85
CA HIS A 268 -3.32 -3.27 -3.43
C HIS A 268 -1.84 -3.55 -3.21
N PHE A 269 -1.27 -4.55 -3.89
CA PHE A 269 0.17 -4.85 -3.80
C PHE A 269 1.04 -3.77 -4.47
N GLU A 270 0.58 -3.11 -5.53
CA GLU A 270 1.26 -1.92 -6.08
C GLU A 270 1.28 -0.78 -5.04
N ALA A 271 0.18 -0.54 -4.33
CA ALA A 271 0.11 0.46 -3.26
C ALA A 271 1.02 0.09 -2.07
N VAL A 272 1.08 -1.19 -1.68
CA VAL A 272 2.04 -1.70 -0.68
C VAL A 272 3.47 -1.35 -1.08
N PHE A 273 3.88 -1.70 -2.30
CA PHE A 273 5.25 -1.46 -2.75
C PHE A 273 5.57 0.03 -2.83
N LYS A 274 4.62 0.85 -3.31
CA LYS A 274 4.79 2.30 -3.41
C LYS A 274 5.02 2.96 -2.04
N LEU A 275 4.29 2.53 -1.00
CA LEU A 275 4.36 3.15 0.32
C LEU A 275 5.53 2.67 1.18
N ILE A 276 5.89 1.40 1.04
CA ILE A 276 6.88 0.75 1.91
C ILE A 276 8.26 0.66 1.26
N GLY A 277 8.31 0.54 -0.08
CA GLY A 277 9.54 0.33 -0.84
C GLY A 277 10.24 -1.01 -0.53
N TYR A 278 11.47 -1.15 -1.04
CA TYR A 278 12.23 -2.41 -0.91
C TYR A 278 12.55 -2.79 0.54
N SER A 279 12.78 -1.82 1.42
CA SER A 279 13.18 -2.07 2.81
C SER A 279 12.12 -2.84 3.58
N GLY A 280 10.85 -2.43 3.49
CA GLY A 280 9.79 -3.16 4.16
C GLY A 280 9.26 -4.36 3.37
N VAL A 281 9.43 -4.43 2.04
CA VAL A 281 9.24 -5.70 1.30
C VAL A 281 10.17 -6.79 1.85
N GLY A 282 11.45 -6.44 2.10
CA GLY A 282 12.40 -7.34 2.76
C GLY A 282 11.89 -7.84 4.12
N LYS A 283 11.31 -6.94 4.93
CA LYS A 283 10.72 -7.29 6.23
C LYS A 283 9.48 -8.19 6.12
N ILE A 284 8.64 -7.98 5.10
CA ILE A 284 7.50 -8.87 4.80
C ILE A 284 8.01 -10.28 4.50
N ILE A 285 9.02 -10.41 3.64
CA ILE A 285 9.59 -11.71 3.26
C ILE A 285 10.24 -12.40 4.47
N GLU A 286 11.04 -11.69 5.26
CA GLU A 286 11.65 -12.22 6.50
C GLU A 286 10.58 -12.75 7.47
N LYS A 287 9.51 -11.98 7.67
CA LYS A 287 8.43 -12.38 8.57
C LYS A 287 7.65 -13.58 8.02
N ILE A 288 7.33 -13.62 6.73
CA ILE A 288 6.66 -14.76 6.08
C ILE A 288 7.51 -16.02 6.24
N LYS A 289 8.82 -15.97 5.99
CA LYS A 289 9.72 -17.13 6.18
C LYS A 289 9.65 -17.66 7.61
N SER A 290 9.70 -16.77 8.62
CA SER A 290 9.58 -17.17 10.03
C SER A 290 8.23 -17.81 10.39
N LEU A 291 7.14 -17.35 9.75
CA LEU A 291 5.80 -17.89 9.97
C LEU A 291 5.62 -19.24 9.27
N ILE A 292 6.16 -19.39 8.06
CA ILE A 292 6.18 -20.63 7.30
C ILE A 292 6.93 -21.72 8.08
N ASN A 293 8.14 -21.44 8.59
CA ASN A 293 8.90 -22.38 9.42
C ASN A 293 8.03 -22.87 10.60
N ASN A 294 7.44 -21.95 11.36
CA ASN A 294 6.59 -22.34 12.50
C ASN A 294 5.33 -23.13 12.08
N LEU A 295 4.75 -22.83 10.91
CA LEU A 295 3.59 -23.56 10.39
C LEU A 295 3.96 -24.98 9.96
N ILE A 296 5.07 -25.16 9.24
CA ILE A 296 5.52 -26.46 8.75
C ILE A 296 6.00 -27.32 9.91
N ASP A 297 6.93 -26.83 10.72
CA ASP A 297 7.61 -27.62 11.76
C ASP A 297 6.70 -28.02 12.91
N LYS A 298 5.75 -27.15 13.28
CA LYS A 298 4.87 -27.37 14.45
C LYS A 298 3.47 -27.78 14.02
N LYS A 299 2.75 -26.88 13.34
CA LYS A 299 1.29 -27.04 13.17
C LYS A 299 0.95 -28.13 12.15
N LEU A 300 1.48 -28.02 10.93
CA LEU A 300 1.21 -28.99 9.86
C LEU A 300 1.74 -30.37 10.22
N LYS A 301 2.95 -30.46 10.78
CA LYS A 301 3.54 -31.72 11.22
C LYS A 301 2.64 -32.44 12.24
N GLN A 302 2.18 -31.75 13.28
CA GLN A 302 1.26 -32.32 14.29
C GLN A 302 -0.06 -32.79 13.67
N CYS A 303 -0.65 -31.99 12.79
CA CYS A 303 -1.87 -32.38 12.10
C CYS A 303 -1.67 -33.62 11.21
N ILE A 304 -0.55 -33.71 10.49
CA ILE A 304 -0.26 -34.85 9.61
C ILE A 304 0.01 -36.12 10.42
N GLU A 305 0.69 -36.01 11.57
CA GLU A 305 0.86 -37.14 12.50
C GLU A 305 -0.47 -37.70 12.99
N GLN A 306 -1.44 -36.82 13.30
CA GLN A 306 -2.78 -37.24 13.70
C GLN A 306 -3.52 -37.96 12.56
N ILE A 307 -3.46 -37.45 11.33
CA ILE A 307 -4.08 -38.13 10.19
C ILE A 307 -3.40 -39.48 9.92
N ARG A 308 -2.06 -39.57 10.03
CA ARG A 308 -1.30 -40.82 9.86
C ARG A 308 -1.81 -41.95 10.76
N ILE A 309 -2.25 -41.62 11.98
CA ILE A 309 -2.83 -42.60 12.91
C ILE A 309 -4.22 -43.06 12.44
N LEU A 310 -5.00 -42.17 11.84
CA LEU A 310 -6.37 -42.41 11.35
C LEU A 310 -6.41 -43.06 9.95
N LEU A 311 -5.28 -43.16 9.24
CA LEU A 311 -5.26 -43.75 7.90
C LEU A 311 -5.56 -45.26 7.96
N PRO A 312 -6.35 -45.79 7.01
CA PRO A 312 -6.52 -47.23 6.88
C PRO A 312 -5.17 -47.88 6.66
N LYS A 313 -4.92 -49.10 7.17
CA LYS A 313 -3.59 -49.74 7.09
C LYS A 313 -3.27 -50.39 5.73
N ARG A 314 -4.25 -50.50 4.83
CA ARG A 314 -4.08 -51.11 3.50
C ARG A 314 -4.50 -50.14 2.39
N PRO A 315 -3.75 -50.03 1.29
CA PRO A 315 -4.15 -49.21 0.14
C PRO A 315 -5.40 -49.76 -0.52
N ILE A 316 -6.33 -48.86 -0.87
CA ILE A 316 -7.55 -49.19 -1.62
C ILE A 316 -7.23 -49.00 -3.10
N LEU A 317 -6.53 -49.97 -3.69
CA LEU A 317 -6.28 -50.04 -5.12
C LEU A 317 -7.31 -50.98 -5.73
N ASN A 318 -8.31 -50.41 -6.39
CA ASN A 318 -9.46 -51.18 -6.87
C ASN A 318 -9.35 -51.47 -8.37
N SER A 319 -9.67 -52.71 -8.73
CA SER A 319 -9.83 -53.14 -10.14
C SER A 319 -10.94 -52.33 -10.82
N SER A 320 -10.76 -52.02 -12.11
CA SER A 320 -11.76 -51.34 -12.96
C SER A 320 -13.09 -52.09 -13.09
N SER A 321 -13.20 -53.28 -12.50
CA SER A 321 -14.42 -54.10 -12.42
C SER A 321 -15.46 -53.58 -11.43
N TYR A 322 -15.07 -52.75 -10.46
CA TYR A 322 -16.01 -52.12 -9.54
C TYR A 322 -16.67 -50.91 -10.22
N GLY A 323 -18.01 -50.85 -10.22
CA GLY A 323 -18.75 -49.69 -10.74
C GLY A 323 -18.46 -48.42 -9.94
N PHE A 324 -18.59 -47.25 -10.58
CA PHE A 324 -18.28 -45.94 -9.98
C PHE A 324 -19.00 -45.70 -8.65
N THR A 325 -20.29 -46.03 -8.54
CA THR A 325 -21.07 -45.85 -7.32
C THR A 325 -20.52 -46.68 -6.16
N SER A 326 -20.14 -47.93 -6.41
CA SER A 326 -19.56 -48.80 -5.39
C SER A 326 -18.17 -48.34 -4.97
N LEU A 327 -17.39 -47.72 -5.87
CA LEU A 327 -16.10 -47.14 -5.53
C LEU A 327 -16.25 -45.94 -4.58
N LEU A 328 -17.22 -45.05 -4.84
CA LEU A 328 -17.52 -43.92 -3.95
C LEU A 328 -17.96 -44.39 -2.57
N GLU A 329 -18.88 -45.35 -2.49
CA GLU A 329 -19.33 -45.91 -1.21
C GLU A 329 -18.17 -46.54 -0.42
N LEU A 330 -17.24 -47.22 -1.10
CA LEU A 330 -16.04 -47.77 -0.46
C LEU A 330 -15.12 -46.68 0.07
N TYR A 331 -14.93 -45.58 -0.66
CA TYR A 331 -14.12 -44.45 -0.20
C TYR A 331 -14.78 -43.71 0.97
N ASP A 332 -16.10 -43.55 0.95
CA ASP A 332 -16.85 -42.91 2.04
C ASP A 332 -16.73 -43.73 3.34
N ILE A 333 -16.84 -45.05 3.25
CA ILE A 333 -16.63 -45.95 4.41
C ILE A 333 -15.17 -45.88 4.89
N ALA A 334 -14.21 -45.93 3.95
CA ALA A 334 -12.79 -45.95 4.29
C ALA A 334 -12.29 -44.66 4.93
N PHE A 335 -12.85 -43.51 4.55
CA PHE A 335 -12.42 -42.20 5.02
C PHE A 335 -13.37 -41.59 6.06
N GLN A 336 -14.37 -42.34 6.54
CA GLN A 336 -15.36 -41.86 7.51
C GLN A 336 -14.74 -41.36 8.82
N GLU A 337 -13.65 -41.99 9.29
CA GLU A 337 -12.93 -41.54 10.49
C GLU A 337 -12.20 -40.22 10.28
N ILE A 338 -11.77 -39.94 9.04
CA ILE A 338 -11.05 -38.72 8.66
C ILE A 338 -12.05 -37.59 8.39
N THR A 339 -13.19 -37.87 7.75
CA THR A 339 -14.24 -36.86 7.50
C THR A 339 -14.85 -36.36 8.81
N ASN A 340 -15.02 -37.24 9.80
CA ASN A 340 -15.53 -36.90 11.14
C ASN A 340 -14.47 -36.24 12.05
N PHE A 341 -13.23 -36.08 11.59
CA PHE A 341 -12.18 -35.43 12.36
C PHE A 341 -12.47 -33.94 12.53
N LYS A 342 -12.77 -33.53 13.77
CA LYS A 342 -13.20 -32.16 14.10
C LYS A 342 -12.20 -31.09 13.67
N ASP A 343 -10.90 -31.39 13.71
CA ASP A 343 -9.84 -30.44 13.37
C ASP A 343 -9.38 -30.54 11.91
N LEU A 344 -10.12 -31.25 11.04
CA LEU A 344 -9.78 -31.34 9.61
C LEU A 344 -9.85 -29.96 8.94
N LYS A 345 -10.99 -29.27 9.13
CA LYS A 345 -11.23 -27.94 8.56
C LYS A 345 -10.41 -26.84 9.25
N SER A 346 -10.51 -26.75 10.57
CA SER A 346 -9.84 -25.71 11.38
C SER A 346 -8.32 -25.91 11.50
N GLY A 347 -7.84 -27.14 11.35
CA GLY A 347 -6.43 -27.50 11.39
C GLY A 347 -5.85 -27.62 9.98
N ILE A 348 -6.04 -28.76 9.32
CA ILE A 348 -5.30 -29.10 8.09
C ILE A 348 -5.64 -28.16 6.94
N PHE A 349 -6.93 -27.99 6.64
CA PHE A 349 -7.38 -27.14 5.55
C PHE A 349 -6.97 -25.69 5.80
N GLN A 350 -7.17 -25.20 7.02
CA GLN A 350 -6.77 -23.85 7.38
C GLN A 350 -5.25 -23.64 7.31
N HIS A 351 -4.44 -24.56 7.81
CA HIS A 351 -2.98 -24.43 7.77
C HIS A 351 -2.43 -24.51 6.35
N LEU A 352 -2.98 -25.39 5.50
CA LEU A 352 -2.63 -25.47 4.07
C LEU A 352 -3.05 -24.20 3.32
N ARG A 353 -4.24 -23.65 3.63
CA ARG A 353 -4.68 -22.35 3.09
C ARG A 353 -3.70 -21.25 3.46
N ILE A 354 -3.32 -21.13 4.73
CA ILE A 354 -2.40 -20.09 5.19
C ILE A 354 -1.04 -20.23 4.49
N LEU A 355 -0.53 -21.45 4.37
CA LEU A 355 0.73 -21.73 3.66
C LEU A 355 0.65 -21.27 2.20
N GLY A 356 -0.40 -21.67 1.47
CA GLY A 356 -0.58 -21.27 0.08
C GLY A 356 -0.80 -19.77 -0.06
N ASN A 357 -1.57 -19.16 0.84
CA ASN A 357 -1.79 -17.71 0.85
C ASN A 357 -0.48 -16.94 1.05
N TYR A 358 0.45 -17.40 1.90
CA TYR A 358 1.78 -16.76 2.02
C TYR A 358 2.59 -16.85 0.72
N ILE A 359 2.55 -17.99 0.05
CA ILE A 359 3.23 -18.20 -1.25
C ILE A 359 2.64 -17.27 -2.30
N ILE A 360 1.31 -17.18 -2.37
CA ILE A 360 0.58 -16.31 -3.30
C ILE A 360 0.84 -14.83 -3.00
N ILE A 361 0.88 -14.44 -1.72
CA ILE A 361 1.20 -13.06 -1.31
C ILE A 361 2.57 -12.64 -1.86
N ILE A 362 3.59 -13.49 -1.74
CA ILE A 362 4.92 -13.20 -2.28
C ILE A 362 4.89 -13.12 -3.81
N TYR A 363 4.18 -14.05 -4.46
CA TYR A 363 4.00 -14.05 -5.91
C TYR A 363 3.35 -12.74 -6.41
N LEU A 364 2.23 -12.31 -5.81
CA LEU A 364 1.54 -11.08 -6.19
C LEU A 364 2.35 -9.83 -5.86
N LEU A 365 3.10 -9.84 -4.74
CA LEU A 365 3.99 -8.75 -4.38
C LEU A 365 5.14 -8.60 -5.39
N GLU A 366 5.79 -9.69 -5.78
CA GLU A 366 6.82 -9.67 -6.84
C GLU A 366 6.25 -9.20 -8.17
N LYS A 367 5.06 -9.67 -8.56
CA LYS A 367 4.37 -9.22 -9.78
C LYS A 367 4.09 -7.72 -9.74
N ALA A 368 3.62 -7.18 -8.62
CA ALA A 368 3.38 -5.75 -8.45
C ALA A 368 4.68 -4.92 -8.50
N ILE A 369 5.78 -5.44 -7.94
CA ILE A 369 7.10 -4.83 -8.04
C ILE A 369 7.55 -4.74 -9.50
N TYR A 370 7.45 -5.83 -10.26
CA TYR A 370 7.82 -5.86 -11.67
C TYR A 370 7.00 -4.89 -12.52
N LEU A 371 5.70 -4.75 -12.25
CA LEU A 371 4.87 -3.77 -12.95
C LEU A 371 5.33 -2.33 -12.68
N ASN A 372 5.70 -2.01 -11.44
CA ASN A 372 6.17 -0.66 -11.09
C ASN A 372 7.59 -0.38 -11.63
N GLU A 373 8.50 -1.35 -11.51
CA GLU A 373 9.87 -1.26 -12.05
C GLU A 373 9.86 -1.18 -13.57
N GLY A 374 9.06 -2.01 -14.25
CA GLY A 374 8.93 -1.98 -15.70
C GLY A 374 8.44 -0.63 -16.23
N ARG A 375 7.46 0.00 -15.56
CA ARG A 375 7.04 1.37 -15.87
C ARG A 375 8.17 2.39 -15.66
N THR A 376 8.93 2.23 -14.58
CA THR A 376 10.07 3.12 -14.28
C THR A 376 11.15 3.01 -15.35
N ILE A 377 11.58 1.79 -15.68
CA ILE A 377 12.59 1.52 -16.72
C ILE A 377 12.12 2.05 -18.07
N TYR A 378 10.85 1.83 -18.42
CA TYR A 378 10.30 2.34 -19.68
C TYR A 378 10.37 3.87 -19.78
N LEU A 379 10.17 4.57 -18.66
CA LEU A 379 10.26 6.04 -18.61
C LEU A 379 11.71 6.54 -18.53
N THR A 380 12.63 5.77 -17.96
CA THR A 380 14.04 6.17 -17.81
C THR A 380 14.92 5.75 -19.00
N SER A 381 14.53 4.71 -19.75
CA SER A 381 15.32 4.15 -20.84
C SER A 381 15.78 5.16 -21.92
N PRO A 382 15.01 6.20 -22.29
CA PRO A 382 15.48 7.20 -23.25
C PRO A 382 16.65 8.03 -22.72
N PHE A 383 16.73 8.23 -21.40
CA PHE A 383 17.83 8.94 -20.75
C PHE A 383 19.10 8.09 -20.65
N ASP A 384 18.93 6.76 -20.58
CA ASP A 384 20.01 5.79 -20.66
C ASP A 384 20.50 5.54 -22.11
N GLY A 385 19.81 6.14 -23.09
CA GLY A 385 20.12 5.98 -24.52
C GLY A 385 19.59 4.68 -25.14
N VAL A 386 18.65 4.02 -24.46
CA VAL A 386 17.99 2.81 -24.95
C VAL A 386 16.68 3.20 -25.63
N PHE A 387 16.57 2.95 -26.93
CA PHE A 387 15.34 3.15 -27.70
C PHE A 387 14.84 1.83 -28.26
N GLY A 388 13.52 1.70 -28.39
CA GLY A 388 12.92 0.57 -29.08
C GLY A 388 13.33 0.57 -30.55
N SER A 389 13.86 -0.55 -31.04
CA SER A 389 14.16 -0.73 -32.45
C SER A 389 12.86 -0.80 -33.26
N SER A 390 12.66 0.11 -34.22
CA SER A 390 11.77 -0.17 -35.35
C SER A 390 12.43 -1.18 -36.29
N SER A 391 11.65 -1.77 -37.20
CA SER A 391 12.07 -2.87 -38.08
C SER A 391 13.36 -2.61 -38.87
N LYS A 392 14.11 -3.70 -39.10
CA LYS A 392 15.47 -3.88 -39.68
C LYS A 392 15.89 -3.11 -40.97
N GLN A 393 15.10 -2.18 -41.51
CA GLN A 393 15.39 -1.50 -42.79
C GLN A 393 15.56 0.03 -42.67
N GLU A 394 15.21 0.67 -41.55
CA GLU A 394 15.38 2.12 -41.34
C GLU A 394 16.54 2.48 -40.39
N ASP A 395 17.35 1.47 -40.02
CA ASP A 395 18.24 1.52 -38.85
C ASP A 395 19.38 2.54 -38.93
N LYS A 396 19.90 2.89 -40.10
CA LYS A 396 21.09 3.76 -40.19
C LYS A 396 20.79 5.25 -39.97
N ILE A 397 19.67 5.76 -40.51
CA ILE A 397 19.30 7.18 -40.39
C ILE A 397 18.65 7.45 -39.02
N LEU A 398 17.91 6.46 -38.50
CA LEU A 398 17.32 6.53 -37.16
C LEU A 398 18.39 6.42 -36.07
N GLN A 399 19.41 5.58 -36.21
CA GLN A 399 20.52 5.51 -35.22
C GLN A 399 21.22 6.86 -35.04
N ASP A 400 21.57 7.56 -36.12
CA ASP A 400 22.21 8.87 -36.02
C ASP A 400 21.28 9.91 -35.36
N SER A 401 19.98 9.91 -35.69
CA SER A 401 19.02 10.82 -35.06
C SER A 401 18.75 10.49 -33.58
N HIS A 402 18.67 9.22 -33.21
CA HIS A 402 18.55 8.77 -31.82
C HIS A 402 19.79 9.13 -30.99
N ILE A 403 21.00 8.92 -31.52
CA ILE A 403 22.26 9.34 -30.88
C ILE A 403 22.28 10.87 -30.67
N THR A 404 21.79 11.64 -31.65
CA THR A 404 21.70 13.09 -31.56
C THR A 404 20.72 13.54 -30.46
N VAL A 405 19.58 12.86 -30.32
CA VAL A 405 18.56 13.12 -29.28
C VAL A 405 19.09 12.76 -27.88
N VAL A 406 19.80 11.63 -27.73
CA VAL A 406 20.48 11.29 -26.48
C VAL A 406 21.52 12.33 -26.12
N HIS A 407 22.36 12.72 -27.08
CA HIS A 407 23.37 13.74 -26.86
C HIS A 407 22.74 15.07 -26.48
N PHE A 408 21.60 15.43 -27.09
CA PHE A 408 20.83 16.63 -26.75
C PHE A 408 20.27 16.58 -25.31
N TYR A 409 19.57 15.51 -24.92
CA TYR A 409 19.02 15.39 -23.56
C TYR A 409 20.13 15.26 -22.51
N LYS A 410 21.18 14.47 -22.78
CA LYS A 410 22.34 14.34 -21.91
C LYS A 410 23.06 15.68 -21.73
N ASN A 411 23.23 16.45 -22.80
CA ASN A 411 23.81 17.79 -22.72
C ASN A 411 22.90 18.81 -22.02
N LEU A 412 21.58 18.73 -22.17
CA LEU A 412 20.64 19.57 -21.41
C LEU A 412 20.69 19.27 -19.91
N ILE A 413 20.72 17.99 -19.55
CA ILE A 413 20.85 17.53 -18.17
C ILE A 413 22.20 18.00 -17.61
N LEU A 414 23.31 17.76 -18.31
CA LEU A 414 24.63 18.20 -17.89
C LEU A 414 24.76 19.74 -17.81
N LYS A 415 24.15 20.50 -18.73
CA LYS A 415 24.13 21.97 -18.67
C LYS A 415 23.36 22.50 -17.46
N ASN A 416 22.20 21.91 -17.15
CA ASN A 416 21.42 22.30 -15.97
C ASN A 416 22.09 21.90 -14.65
N ILE A 417 22.98 20.90 -14.68
CA ILE A 417 23.68 20.42 -13.50
C ILE A 417 25.06 21.10 -13.34
N SER A 418 25.71 21.55 -14.41
CA SER A 418 27.01 22.26 -14.40
C SER A 418 27.02 23.60 -13.64
N SER A 419 25.87 24.04 -13.12
CA SER A 419 25.79 25.13 -12.14
C SER A 419 26.05 24.67 -10.69
N ILE A 420 26.32 23.38 -10.45
CA ILE A 420 26.46 22.75 -9.13
C ILE A 420 27.84 22.06 -9.04
N GLY A 421 28.86 22.77 -8.54
CA GLY A 421 30.08 22.18 -7.95
C GLY A 421 30.97 21.27 -8.84
N ASP A 422 32.04 20.74 -8.23
CA ASP A 422 33.13 20.00 -8.91
C ASP A 422 32.65 18.82 -9.79
N ASP A 423 33.11 18.80 -11.04
CA ASP A 423 32.72 17.86 -12.11
C ASP A 423 32.90 16.37 -11.76
N GLN A 424 33.75 16.01 -10.79
CA GLN A 424 34.05 14.62 -10.43
C GLN A 424 33.00 13.99 -9.50
N GLU A 425 32.59 14.71 -8.44
CA GLU A 425 31.55 14.23 -7.53
C GLU A 425 30.22 14.07 -8.27
N LEU A 426 29.95 14.99 -9.19
CA LEU A 426 28.77 14.97 -10.03
C LEU A 426 28.70 13.75 -10.94
N LYS A 427 29.82 13.41 -11.61
CA LYS A 427 29.91 12.21 -12.45
C LYS A 427 29.67 10.94 -11.64
N GLN A 428 30.28 10.83 -10.46
CA GLN A 428 30.07 9.68 -9.58
C GLN A 428 28.62 9.58 -9.10
N MET A 429 27.97 10.71 -8.80
CA MET A 429 26.56 10.73 -8.41
C MET A 429 25.66 10.28 -9.56
N ILE A 430 25.92 10.76 -10.79
CA ILE A 430 25.18 10.32 -11.98
C ILE A 430 25.36 8.82 -12.20
N GLU A 431 26.58 8.30 -12.20
CA GLU A 431 26.85 6.86 -12.37
C GLU A 431 26.15 6.01 -11.30
N LYS A 432 26.19 6.44 -10.04
CA LYS A 432 25.45 5.76 -8.96
C LYS A 432 23.95 5.77 -9.22
N THR A 433 23.39 6.91 -9.63
CA THR A 433 21.95 7.00 -9.91
C THR A 433 21.53 6.17 -11.12
N THR A 434 22.31 6.16 -12.21
CA THR A 434 22.02 5.35 -13.39
C THR A 434 22.04 3.87 -13.05
N ASN A 435 23.00 3.42 -12.26
CA ASN A 435 23.04 2.02 -11.81
C ASN A 435 21.81 1.68 -10.95
N LEU A 436 21.41 2.57 -10.02
CA LEU A 436 20.19 2.37 -9.23
C LEU A 436 18.89 2.35 -10.06
N HIS A 437 18.88 3.00 -11.23
CA HIS A 437 17.75 2.98 -12.15
C HIS A 437 17.72 1.73 -13.04
N GLN A 438 18.88 1.22 -13.44
CA GLN A 438 19.02 0.03 -14.29
C GLN A 438 18.94 -1.29 -13.50
N ASP A 439 19.53 -1.33 -12.30
CA ASP A 439 19.58 -2.52 -11.44
C ASP A 439 18.26 -2.68 -10.67
N LYS A 440 17.24 -3.18 -11.36
CA LYS A 440 15.92 -3.51 -10.81
C LYS A 440 15.74 -5.02 -10.66
N LEU A 441 14.81 -5.45 -9.80
CA LEU A 441 14.55 -6.88 -9.60
C LEU A 441 14.04 -7.54 -10.89
N CYS A 442 13.22 -6.84 -11.66
CA CYS A 442 12.69 -7.32 -12.94
C CYS A 442 13.75 -7.63 -14.00
N CYS A 443 15.01 -7.20 -13.81
CA CYS A 443 16.11 -7.47 -14.73
C CYS A 443 16.74 -8.87 -14.57
N GLY A 444 16.18 -9.74 -13.71
CA GLY A 444 16.60 -11.16 -13.63
C GLY A 444 16.64 -11.77 -12.23
N LEU A 445 16.15 -11.07 -11.20
CA LEU A 445 16.14 -11.54 -9.81
C LEU A 445 14.73 -11.90 -9.37
N SER A 446 14.50 -13.16 -8.99
CA SER A 446 13.18 -13.61 -8.51
C SER A 446 13.14 -13.88 -7.00
N ILE A 447 12.24 -13.18 -6.32
CA ILE A 447 11.97 -13.35 -4.88
C ILE A 447 11.28 -14.69 -4.62
N PHE A 448 10.31 -15.05 -5.46
CA PHE A 448 9.52 -16.26 -5.42
C PHE A 448 10.41 -17.50 -5.52
N SER A 449 11.38 -17.49 -6.43
CA SER A 449 12.36 -18.58 -6.55
C SER A 449 13.15 -18.80 -5.25
N ASN A 450 13.52 -17.72 -4.55
CA ASN A 450 14.21 -17.78 -3.27
C ASN A 450 13.31 -18.27 -2.13
N LEU A 451 12.01 -18.00 -2.19
CA LEU A 451 11.03 -18.57 -1.26
C LEU A 451 10.90 -20.08 -1.45
N LEU A 452 10.80 -20.55 -2.69
CA LEU A 452 10.71 -21.99 -2.98
C LEU A 452 11.95 -22.75 -2.52
N LYS A 453 13.15 -22.19 -2.74
CA LYS A 453 14.40 -22.75 -2.19
C LYS A 453 14.41 -22.81 -0.66
N PHE A 454 13.86 -21.79 0.00
CA PHE A 454 13.69 -21.79 1.45
C PHE A 454 12.70 -22.87 1.90
N LEU A 455 11.54 -22.99 1.25
CA LEU A 455 10.59 -24.07 1.53
C LEU A 455 11.21 -25.46 1.33
N GLN A 456 12.07 -25.60 0.32
CA GLN A 456 12.83 -26.84 0.08
C GLN A 456 13.75 -27.18 1.26
N SER A 457 14.45 -26.20 1.84
CA SER A 457 15.28 -26.47 3.03
C SER A 457 14.47 -26.84 4.27
N GLU A 458 13.27 -26.26 4.45
CA GLU A 458 12.39 -26.58 5.57
C GLU A 458 11.77 -27.99 5.44
N LEU A 459 11.48 -28.42 4.21
CA LEU A 459 10.90 -29.74 3.91
C LEU A 459 11.96 -30.85 3.77
N ASP A 460 13.26 -30.53 3.82
CA ASP A 460 14.37 -31.48 3.77
C ASP A 460 14.57 -32.23 5.10
N THR A 461 13.48 -32.75 5.66
CA THR A 461 13.50 -33.59 6.87
C THR A 461 12.92 -34.97 6.54
N PRO A 462 13.42 -36.04 7.20
CA PRO A 462 12.99 -37.42 6.90
C PRO A 462 11.49 -37.63 7.12
N PHE A 463 10.85 -36.78 7.93
CA PHE A 463 9.41 -36.81 8.17
C PHE A 463 8.56 -36.63 6.90
N TRP A 464 8.98 -35.72 6.01
CA TRP A 464 8.21 -35.33 4.82
C TRP A 464 8.46 -36.26 3.63
N ARG A 465 9.68 -36.79 3.49
CA ARG A 465 10.04 -37.73 2.40
C ARG A 465 9.46 -39.14 2.59
N GLY A 466 8.95 -39.46 3.79
CA GLY A 466 8.58 -40.82 4.14
C GLY A 466 9.82 -41.70 4.31
N LEU A 467 9.64 -42.87 4.93
CA LEU A 467 10.68 -43.90 4.92
C LEU A 467 10.89 -44.32 3.46
N GLN A 468 12.07 -44.07 2.91
CA GLN A 468 12.45 -44.62 1.61
C GLN A 468 12.20 -46.12 1.68
N SER A 469 11.30 -46.61 0.82
CA SER A 469 11.06 -48.04 0.67
C SER A 469 12.40 -48.68 0.34
N ASN A 470 12.94 -49.42 1.31
CA ASN A 470 14.06 -50.31 1.06
C ASN A 470 13.64 -51.17 -0.13
N GLN A 471 14.38 -51.09 -1.23
CA GLN A 471 14.13 -51.79 -2.49
C GLN A 471 14.26 -53.32 -2.39
N ASN A 472 14.10 -53.90 -1.20
CA ASN A 472 14.20 -55.32 -0.95
C ASN A 472 12.97 -55.80 -0.19
N LEU A 473 12.09 -56.46 -0.95
CA LEU A 473 11.22 -57.57 -0.52
C LEU A 473 10.17 -57.27 0.57
N SER A 474 8.90 -57.33 0.14
CA SER A 474 7.79 -57.89 0.92
C SER A 474 7.70 -57.48 2.39
N SER A 475 7.35 -56.22 2.63
CA SER A 475 6.71 -55.82 3.88
C SER A 475 5.59 -54.86 3.53
N ASN A 476 4.35 -55.28 3.86
CA ASN A 476 3.11 -54.50 3.89
C ASN A 476 3.32 -53.00 3.66
N GLU A 477 2.84 -52.49 2.52
CA GLU A 477 2.82 -51.05 2.21
C GLU A 477 2.06 -50.29 3.30
N GLU A 478 2.78 -49.77 4.29
CA GLU A 478 2.18 -48.95 5.33
C GLU A 478 1.74 -47.63 4.71
N ASN A 479 0.44 -47.31 4.81
CA ASN A 479 -0.24 -46.11 4.33
C ASN A 479 0.23 -44.81 5.05
N THR A 480 1.54 -44.59 5.13
CA THR A 480 2.15 -43.45 5.83
C THR A 480 2.67 -42.37 4.87
N GLU A 481 2.64 -42.67 3.57
CA GLU A 481 3.08 -41.78 2.49
C GLU A 481 2.24 -40.50 2.44
N LEU A 482 2.94 -39.37 2.41
CA LEU A 482 2.33 -38.03 2.42
C LEU A 482 1.44 -37.77 1.20
N VAL A 483 1.79 -38.37 0.05
CA VAL A 483 1.02 -38.31 -1.20
C VAL A 483 -0.40 -38.87 -1.00
N ARG A 484 -0.52 -40.00 -0.31
CA ARG A 484 -1.81 -40.62 -0.02
C ARG A 484 -2.65 -39.74 0.90
N ILE A 485 -2.04 -39.11 1.90
CA ILE A 485 -2.72 -38.15 2.79
C ILE A 485 -3.32 -37.00 1.99
N PHE A 486 -2.54 -36.39 1.10
CA PHE A 486 -3.02 -35.30 0.28
C PHE A 486 -4.05 -35.72 -0.77
N SER A 487 -4.01 -36.97 -1.23
CA SER A 487 -5.05 -37.53 -2.11
C SER A 487 -6.39 -37.66 -1.36
N ILE A 488 -6.36 -38.10 -0.10
CA ILE A 488 -7.55 -38.16 0.76
C ILE A 488 -8.06 -36.76 1.07
N VAL A 489 -7.17 -35.83 1.40
CA VAL A 489 -7.54 -34.41 1.59
C VAL A 489 -8.19 -33.85 0.32
N GLY A 490 -7.63 -34.15 -0.86
CA GLY A 490 -8.20 -33.80 -2.16
C GLY A 490 -9.60 -34.37 -2.35
N TYR A 491 -9.81 -35.65 -2.04
CA TYR A 491 -11.12 -36.29 -2.06
C TYR A 491 -12.12 -35.55 -1.16
N ILE A 492 -11.78 -35.31 0.11
CA ILE A 492 -12.68 -34.63 1.07
C ILE A 492 -12.99 -33.18 0.66
N LEU A 493 -12.06 -32.49 0.01
CA LEU A 493 -12.31 -31.15 -0.55
C LEU A 493 -13.36 -31.16 -1.66
N THR A 494 -13.51 -32.28 -2.39
CA THR A 494 -14.52 -32.44 -3.45
C THR A 494 -15.89 -32.86 -2.93
N ILE A 495 -15.98 -33.39 -1.71
CA ILE A 495 -17.26 -33.77 -1.10
C ILE A 495 -18.04 -32.50 -0.72
N PRO A 496 -19.32 -32.38 -1.12
CA PRO A 496 -20.18 -31.29 -0.66
C PRO A 496 -20.47 -31.43 0.83
N SER A 497 -20.31 -30.34 1.59
CA SER A 497 -20.65 -30.30 3.03
C SER A 497 -22.16 -30.48 3.26
N GLU A 498 -22.54 -31.26 4.27
CA GLU A 498 -23.96 -31.50 4.62
C GLU A 498 -24.73 -30.20 4.98
N ASP A 499 -24.03 -29.19 5.54
CA ASP A 499 -24.64 -27.95 6.03
C ASP A 499 -24.71 -26.81 4.99
N HIS A 500 -23.92 -26.88 3.91
CA HIS A 500 -23.79 -25.82 2.92
C HIS A 500 -23.73 -26.38 1.50
N ILE A 501 -24.56 -25.84 0.61
CA ILE A 501 -24.58 -26.12 -0.84
C ILE A 501 -23.21 -25.78 -1.52
N ILE A 502 -22.29 -25.17 -0.78
CA ILE A 502 -20.99 -24.71 -1.26
C ILE A 502 -19.93 -25.79 -0.98
N PRO A 503 -19.22 -26.28 -2.01
CA PRO A 503 -18.05 -27.15 -1.86
C PRO A 503 -16.99 -26.58 -0.91
N ASN A 504 -16.31 -27.46 -0.15
CA ASN A 504 -15.22 -27.07 0.75
C ASN A 504 -14.10 -26.29 0.02
N CYS A 505 -13.83 -26.62 -1.24
CA CYS A 505 -12.86 -25.89 -2.07
C CYS A 505 -13.22 -24.41 -2.30
N LEU A 506 -14.51 -24.04 -2.33
CA LEU A 506 -14.95 -22.64 -2.41
C LEU A 506 -14.87 -21.92 -1.04
N GLU A 507 -14.94 -22.66 0.06
CA GLU A 507 -14.80 -22.13 1.43
C GLU A 507 -13.38 -21.59 1.66
N PHE A 508 -12.35 -22.39 1.30
CA PHE A 508 -10.94 -22.06 1.53
C PHE A 508 -10.24 -21.43 0.30
N GLY A 509 -10.85 -21.51 -0.87
CA GLY A 509 -10.29 -21.04 -2.14
C GLY A 509 -9.08 -21.82 -2.62
N ASP A 510 -8.45 -21.31 -3.67
CA ASP A 510 -7.31 -21.94 -4.34
C ASP A 510 -6.06 -21.95 -3.44
N GLY A 511 -6.03 -21.15 -2.38
CA GLY A 511 -4.92 -21.12 -1.42
C GLY A 511 -4.61 -22.49 -0.84
N ILE A 512 -5.61 -23.33 -0.58
CA ILE A 512 -5.41 -24.72 -0.14
C ILE A 512 -4.64 -25.53 -1.18
N LEU A 513 -5.01 -25.39 -2.46
CA LEU A 513 -4.40 -26.12 -3.55
C LEU A 513 -2.95 -25.69 -3.73
N PHE A 514 -2.68 -24.37 -3.69
CA PHE A 514 -1.32 -23.84 -3.73
C PHE A 514 -0.46 -24.35 -2.58
N GLY A 515 -1.00 -24.42 -1.35
CA GLY A 515 -0.27 -24.98 -0.20
C GLY A 515 0.10 -26.45 -0.40
N THR A 516 -0.88 -27.28 -0.76
CA THR A 516 -0.70 -28.72 -0.98
C THR A 516 0.24 -29.02 -2.14
N LEU A 517 0.00 -28.42 -3.30
CA LEU A 517 0.79 -28.65 -4.52
C LEU A 517 2.22 -28.16 -4.35
N SER A 518 2.44 -27.04 -3.64
CA SER A 518 3.80 -26.55 -3.38
C SER A 518 4.62 -27.57 -2.60
N ILE A 519 4.04 -28.24 -1.59
CA ILE A 519 4.73 -29.29 -0.83
C ILE A 519 5.06 -30.48 -1.74
N LEU A 520 4.09 -30.95 -2.54
CA LEU A 520 4.28 -32.09 -3.44
C LEU A 520 5.35 -31.83 -4.52
N VAL A 521 5.33 -30.64 -5.14
CA VAL A 521 6.31 -30.24 -6.15
C VAL A 521 7.71 -30.16 -5.56
N ILE A 522 7.86 -29.56 -4.37
CA ILE A 522 9.16 -29.42 -3.72
C ILE A 522 9.75 -30.77 -3.31
N LEU A 523 8.91 -31.72 -2.92
CA LEU A 523 9.34 -33.08 -2.58
C LEU A 523 9.60 -33.96 -3.83
N GLY A 524 9.19 -33.52 -5.02
CA GLY A 524 9.33 -34.29 -6.26
C GLY A 524 8.33 -35.44 -6.38
N GLU A 525 7.22 -35.38 -5.65
CA GLU A 525 6.24 -36.46 -5.52
C GLU A 525 5.01 -36.28 -6.45
N ILE A 526 5.01 -35.26 -7.32
CA ILE A 526 3.84 -34.93 -8.15
C ILE A 526 3.45 -36.06 -9.10
N ASN A 527 4.43 -36.73 -9.70
CA ASN A 527 4.18 -37.85 -10.61
C ASN A 527 3.53 -39.05 -9.90
N ARG A 528 3.79 -39.22 -8.59
CA ARG A 528 3.14 -40.25 -7.77
C ARG A 528 1.76 -39.84 -7.28
N TYR A 529 1.49 -38.53 -7.23
CA TYR A 529 0.16 -38.00 -6.91
C TYR A 529 -0.79 -38.07 -8.10
N GLU A 530 -0.26 -37.91 -9.33
CA GLU A 530 -1.03 -38.03 -10.56
C GLU A 530 -1.34 -39.49 -10.95
N ALA A 531 -0.45 -40.42 -10.59
CA ALA A 531 -0.62 -41.86 -10.79
C ALA A 531 -1.54 -42.47 -9.73
#